data_AF-A0A553JTV9-F1
#
_entry.id   AF-A0A553JTV9-F1
#
_cell.length_a   1.000
_cell.length_b   1.000
_cell.length_c   1.000
_cell.angle_alpha   90.00
_cell.angle_beta   90.00
_cell.angle_gamma   90.00
#
_symmetry.space_group_name_H-M   'P 1'
#
loop_
_entity.id
_entity.type
_entity.pdbx_description
1 polymer ?
#
loop_
_entity_poly.entity_id
_entity_poly.type
_entity_poly.pdbx_seq_one_letter_code
_entity_poly.pdbx_strand_id
1 'polypeptide(L)'
;MFKKVFFSFVAILSISGCATKTIGPTPAGENTYVISRQEGAFPSGDEPLLAEALGEGSRFCSSLGKVLKLVNTHENPGPYILGNYPKATVTFECVNKTKT
;
A
#
# COMPACT_ATOMS: atom_id res chain seq x y z
N MET A 1 14.13 4.96 -45.31
CA MET A 1 13.45 3.83 -44.64
C MET A 1 13.89 3.67 -43.17
N PHE A 2 15.19 3.75 -42.86
CA PHE A 2 15.74 3.68 -41.49
C PHE A 2 15.16 4.68 -40.47
N LYS A 3 14.89 5.93 -40.84
CA LYS A 3 14.28 6.94 -39.94
C LYS A 3 12.89 6.57 -39.43
N LYS A 4 12.08 5.87 -40.24
CA LYS A 4 10.73 5.43 -39.85
C LYS A 4 10.79 4.27 -38.86
N VAL A 5 11.76 3.36 -39.04
CA VAL A 5 12.01 2.23 -38.14
C VAL A 5 12.54 2.71 -36.78
N PHE A 6 13.42 3.73 -36.78
CA PHE A 6 13.94 4.30 -35.53
C PHE A 6 12.86 5.01 -34.71
N PHE A 7 11.96 5.76 -35.37
CA PHE A 7 10.84 6.41 -34.70
C PHE A 7 9.81 5.40 -34.14
N SER A 8 9.66 4.26 -34.82
CA SER A 8 8.80 3.16 -34.37
C SER A 8 9.35 2.42 -33.14
N PHE A 9 10.68 2.38 -32.97
CA PHE A 9 11.30 1.64 -31.86
C PHE A 9 11.26 2.43 -30.54
N VAL A 10 11.36 3.77 -30.60
CA VAL A 10 11.29 4.64 -29.43
C VAL A 10 9.87 4.69 -28.83
N ALA A 11 8.83 4.54 -29.65
CA ALA A 11 7.43 4.58 -29.20
C ALA A 11 7.00 3.35 -28.36
N ILE A 12 7.70 2.21 -28.47
CA ILE A 12 7.35 0.96 -27.77
C ILE A 12 7.90 0.92 -26.34
N LEU A 13 8.94 1.70 -26.02
CA LEU A 13 9.55 1.75 -24.68
C LEU A 13 8.79 2.61 -23.66
N SER A 14 7.71 3.30 -24.05
CA SER A 14 6.99 4.23 -23.17
C SER A 14 5.83 3.62 -22.38
N ILE A 15 5.64 2.29 -22.39
CA ILE A 15 4.54 1.61 -21.69
C ILE A 15 5.08 0.83 -20.48
N SER A 16 5.61 1.54 -19.49
CA SER A 16 5.87 1.00 -18.14
C SER A 16 5.19 1.87 -17.09
N GLY A 17 3.87 1.75 -16.96
CA GLY A 17 3.11 2.35 -15.88
C GLY A 17 3.17 1.48 -14.62
N CYS A 18 3.56 2.05 -13.48
CA CYS A 18 3.51 1.40 -12.17
C CYS A 18 2.07 1.01 -11.82
N ALA A 19 1.76 -0.28 -11.81
CA ALA A 19 0.49 -0.81 -11.34
C ALA A 19 0.70 -1.68 -10.09
N THR A 20 1.27 -1.12 -9.03
CA THR A 20 1.23 -1.74 -7.70
C THR A 20 0.05 -1.14 -6.94
N LYS A 21 -0.96 -1.94 -6.66
CA LYS A 21 -2.18 -1.51 -5.95
C LYS A 21 -1.91 -1.40 -4.44
N THR A 22 -1.07 -0.45 -4.06
CA THR A 22 -0.89 -0.06 -2.66
C THR A 22 -1.73 1.18 -2.40
N ILE A 23 -2.56 1.14 -1.36
CA ILE A 23 -3.40 2.28 -0.98
C ILE A 23 -2.81 2.83 0.32
N GLY A 24 -2.28 4.06 0.25
CA GLY A 24 -1.83 4.79 1.42
C GLY A 24 -2.97 5.15 2.38
N PRO A 25 -2.66 5.76 3.54
CA PRO A 25 -3.67 6.14 4.52
C PRO A 25 -4.78 6.98 3.89
N THR A 26 -6.00 6.43 3.85
CA THR A 26 -7.17 7.04 3.23
C THR A 26 -8.25 7.24 4.29
N PRO A 27 -8.90 8.41 4.39
CA PRO A 27 -9.95 8.64 5.38
C PRO A 27 -11.16 7.71 5.14
N ALA A 28 -11.67 7.13 6.22
CA ALA A 28 -12.83 6.21 6.23
C ALA A 28 -13.91 6.61 7.24
N GLY A 29 -13.77 7.79 7.87
CA GLY A 29 -14.69 8.31 8.87
C GLY A 29 -14.05 9.41 9.71
N GLU A 30 -14.72 9.85 10.76
CA GLU A 30 -14.17 10.84 11.69
C GLU A 30 -12.93 10.26 12.41
N ASN A 31 -11.77 10.90 12.19
CA ASN A 31 -10.46 10.43 12.70
C ASN A 31 -10.09 8.98 12.35
N THR A 32 -10.81 8.35 11.43
CA THR A 32 -10.64 6.94 11.05
C THR A 32 -10.04 6.85 9.66
N TYR A 33 -9.05 5.98 9.50
CA TYR A 33 -8.28 5.81 8.29
C TYR A 33 -8.14 4.33 7.96
N VAL A 34 -8.04 4.04 6.67
CA VAL A 34 -7.77 2.71 6.14
C VAL A 34 -6.50 2.77 5.30
N ILE A 35 -5.65 1.76 5.48
CA ILE A 35 -4.44 1.57 4.70
C ILE A 35 -4.38 0.13 4.25
N SER A 36 -3.91 -0.13 3.03
CA SER A 36 -3.74 -1.49 2.55
C SER A 36 -2.45 -1.69 1.77
N ARG A 37 -1.73 -2.73 2.14
CA ARG A 37 -0.51 -3.20 1.50
C ARG A 37 -0.80 -4.52 0.81
N GLN A 38 -0.37 -4.64 -0.44
CA GLN A 38 -0.57 -5.83 -1.25
C GLN A 38 0.71 -6.10 -2.02
N GLU A 39 1.17 -7.35 -1.97
CA GLU A 39 2.32 -7.78 -2.76
C GLU A 39 1.94 -8.03 -4.23
N GLY A 40 2.95 -7.97 -5.10
CA GLY A 40 2.84 -8.39 -6.48
C GLY A 40 3.00 -9.91 -6.65
N ALA A 41 3.02 -10.37 -7.91
CA ALA A 41 3.34 -11.77 -8.24
C ALA A 41 4.75 -12.20 -7.81
N PHE A 42 5.63 -11.23 -7.58
CA PHE A 42 7.02 -11.42 -7.18
C PHE A 42 7.28 -10.53 -5.95
N PRO A 43 7.02 -11.03 -4.73
CA PRO A 43 7.30 -10.27 -3.52
C PRO A 43 8.80 -10.03 -3.40
N SER A 44 9.19 -8.78 -3.15
CA SER A 44 10.60 -8.37 -3.04
C SER A 44 11.08 -8.19 -1.60
N GLY A 45 10.18 -8.32 -0.62
CA GLY A 45 10.47 -8.13 0.81
C GLY A 45 10.08 -9.34 1.65
N ASP A 46 10.79 -9.51 2.77
CA ASP A 46 10.55 -10.58 3.76
C ASP A 46 9.62 -10.15 4.91
N GLU A 47 9.27 -8.86 4.96
CA GLU A 47 8.48 -8.29 6.06
C GLU A 47 6.98 -8.60 5.92
N PRO A 48 6.29 -8.95 7.02
CA PRO A 48 4.85 -9.17 6.99
C PRO A 48 4.09 -7.92 6.54
N LEU A 49 3.20 -8.05 5.55
CA LEU A 49 2.41 -6.95 5.01
C LEU A 49 1.64 -6.17 6.08
N LEU A 50 1.15 -6.85 7.11
CA LEU A 50 0.47 -6.22 8.23
C LEU A 50 1.41 -5.32 9.04
N ALA A 51 2.65 -5.74 9.28
CA ALA A 51 3.62 -4.94 10.01
C ALA A 51 3.99 -3.68 9.22
N GLU A 52 4.14 -3.78 7.90
CA GLU A 52 4.38 -2.62 7.04
C GLU A 52 3.20 -1.64 7.07
N ALA A 53 1.97 -2.14 6.94
CA ALA A 53 0.75 -1.34 7.00
C ALA A 53 0.58 -0.63 8.36
N LEU A 54 0.85 -1.33 9.46
CA LEU A 54 0.83 -0.76 10.81
C LEU A 54 1.93 0.30 11.01
N GLY A 55 3.14 0.03 10.51
CA GLY A 55 4.26 0.96 10.58
C GLY A 55 3.97 2.26 9.81
N GLU A 56 3.37 2.16 8.62
CA GLU A 56 2.97 3.33 7.85
C GLU A 56 1.79 4.08 8.48
N GLY A 57 0.77 3.39 8.98
CA GLY A 57 -0.30 4.01 9.74
C GLY A 57 0.22 4.76 10.97
N SER A 58 1.22 4.19 11.65
CA SER A 58 1.87 4.83 12.80
C SER A 58 2.66 6.08 12.41
N ARG A 59 3.39 6.05 11.29
CA ARG A 59 4.06 7.23 10.72
C ARG A 59 3.05 8.31 10.34
N PHE A 60 1.91 7.93 9.76
CA PHE A 60 0.84 8.85 9.41
C PHE A 60 0.21 9.52 10.64
N CYS A 61 -0.16 8.77 11.69
CA CYS A 61 -0.66 9.42 12.90
C CYS A 61 0.40 10.28 13.59
N SER A 62 1.67 9.86 13.54
CA SER A 62 2.78 10.64 14.10
C SER A 62 2.98 11.97 13.38
N SER A 63 2.82 12.02 12.04
CA SER A 63 2.87 13.28 11.29
C SER A 63 1.74 14.25 11.64
N LEU A 64 0.63 13.74 12.19
CA LEU A 64 -0.47 14.52 12.74
C LEU A 64 -0.28 14.87 14.23
N GLY A 65 0.86 14.52 14.84
CA GLY A 65 1.11 14.71 16.28
C GLY A 65 0.29 13.78 17.19
N LYS A 66 -0.34 12.75 16.61
CA LYS A 66 -1.24 11.80 17.26
C LYS A 66 -0.59 10.41 17.39
N VAL A 67 -1.30 9.46 17.98
CA VAL A 67 -0.89 8.06 18.09
C VAL A 67 -1.90 7.19 17.33
N LEU A 68 -1.40 6.14 16.71
CA LEU A 68 -2.25 5.13 16.08
C LEU A 68 -2.98 4.33 17.17
N LYS A 69 -4.30 4.28 17.06
CA LYS A 69 -5.17 3.35 17.78
C LYS A 69 -5.72 2.36 16.77
N LEU A 70 -5.38 1.10 16.94
CA LEU A 70 -5.84 0.04 16.05
C LEU A 70 -7.36 -0.17 16.20
N VAL A 71 -8.09 -0.16 15.09
CA VAL A 71 -9.53 -0.44 15.08
C VAL A 71 -9.78 -1.86 14.59
N ASN A 72 -9.19 -2.22 13.44
CA ASN A 72 -9.35 -3.54 12.85
C ASN A 72 -8.15 -3.90 11.95
N THR A 73 -7.85 -5.19 11.84
CA THR A 73 -6.90 -5.74 10.87
C THR A 73 -7.60 -6.82 10.06
N HIS A 74 -7.28 -6.86 8.77
CA HIS A 74 -7.76 -7.92 7.89
C HIS A 74 -6.61 -8.35 6.98
N GLU A 75 -6.20 -9.61 7.12
CA GLU A 75 -5.20 -10.23 6.28
C GLU A 75 -5.85 -11.31 5.43
N ASN A 76 -5.60 -11.24 4.13
CA ASN A 76 -5.85 -12.36 3.24
C ASN A 76 -4.50 -12.99 2.94
N PRO A 77 -4.16 -14.14 3.55
CA PRO A 77 -2.89 -14.81 3.28
C PRO A 77 -2.82 -15.31 1.83
N GLY A 78 -3.98 -15.62 1.22
CA GLY A 78 -4.15 -16.04 -0.16
C GLY A 78 -3.37 -17.32 -0.56
N PRO A 79 -3.91 -18.19 -1.42
CA PRO A 79 -3.07 -18.87 -2.38
C PRO A 79 -2.70 -17.85 -3.49
N TYR A 80 -1.42 -17.73 -3.82
CA TYR A 80 -0.87 -16.83 -4.85
C TYR A 80 -1.27 -17.28 -6.27
N ILE A 81 -2.58 -17.36 -6.56
CA ILE A 81 -3.12 -17.87 -7.82
C ILE A 81 -4.07 -16.84 -8.44
N LEU A 82 -3.93 -16.64 -9.76
CA LEU A 82 -4.86 -15.88 -10.60
C LEU A 82 -5.18 -14.45 -10.10
N GLY A 83 -4.20 -13.77 -9.50
CA GLY A 83 -4.36 -12.37 -9.05
C GLY A 83 -4.89 -12.19 -7.61
N ASN A 84 -5.06 -13.29 -6.86
CA ASN A 84 -5.33 -13.23 -5.42
C ASN A 84 -4.00 -13.15 -4.64
N TYR A 85 -3.39 -11.97 -4.65
CA TYR A 85 -2.13 -11.75 -3.93
C TYR A 85 -2.39 -11.45 -2.44
N PRO A 86 -1.43 -11.79 -1.55
CA PRO A 86 -1.53 -11.46 -0.15
C PRO A 86 -1.77 -9.97 0.04
N LYS A 87 -2.71 -9.68 0.93
CA LYS A 87 -3.12 -8.31 1.22
C LYS A 87 -3.36 -8.16 2.70
N ALA A 88 -2.75 -7.15 3.30
CA ALA A 88 -3.07 -6.68 4.64
C ALA A 88 -3.79 -5.34 4.55
N THR A 89 -4.90 -5.22 5.27
CA THR A 89 -5.67 -3.99 5.41
C THR A 89 -5.76 -3.65 6.89
N VAL A 90 -5.42 -2.41 7.24
CA VAL A 90 -5.50 -1.91 8.61
C VAL A 90 -6.48 -0.76 8.63
N THR A 91 -7.46 -0.84 9.51
CA THR A 91 -8.33 0.28 9.89
C THR A 91 -7.85 0.80 11.24
N PHE A 92 -7.63 2.10 11.34
CA PHE A 92 -7.07 2.71 12.53
C PHE A 92 -7.60 4.12 12.74
N GLU A 93 -7.55 4.56 13.99
CA GLU A 93 -7.82 5.94 14.37
C GLU A 93 -6.51 6.64 14.71
N CYS A 94 -6.43 7.94 14.41
CA CYS A 94 -5.40 8.79 14.99
C CYS A 94 -5.98 9.54 16.19
N VAL A 95 -5.53 9.16 17.39
CA VAL A 95 -6.00 9.72 18.67
C VAL A 95 -4.91 10.54 19.34
N ASN A 96 -5.30 11.50 20.19
CA ASN A 96 -4.32 12.24 20.98
C ASN A 96 -3.53 11.30 21.88
N LYS A 97 -2.25 11.64 22.12
CA LYS A 97 -1.43 10.96 23.14
C LYS A 97 -2.16 11.10 24.47
N THR A 98 -2.82 10.05 24.93
CA THR A 98 -3.27 9.99 26.33
C THR A 98 -2.02 10.08 27.19
N LYS A 99 -1.93 11.14 27.99
CA LYS A 99 -0.97 11.21 29.09
C LYS A 99 -1.34 10.08 30.04
N THR A 100 -0.55 9.01 30.04
CA THR A 100 -0.55 8.03 31.13
C THR A 100 0.12 8.65 32.33
#